data_AF-A0A536DVW6-F1
#
_entry.id   AF-A0A536DVW6-F1
#
_cell.length_a   1.000
_cell.length_b   1.000
_cell.length_c   1.000
_cell.angle_alpha   90.00
_cell.angle_beta   90.00
_cell.angle_gamma   90.00
#
_symmetry.space_group_name_H-M   'P 1'
#
loop_
_entity.id
_entity.type
_entity.pdbx_description
1 polymer ?
#
loop_
_entity_poly.entity_id
_entity_poly.type
_entity_poly.pdbx_seq_one_letter_code
_entity_poly.pdbx_strand_id
1 'polypeptide(L)'
;MSDDFEKNLRDHLHREAEETREFPRRLRGRIRDGIAPRARARMAPQLALAGALVLVAIAVLAFRNPTIINVVTTSIKGLIEPSPSPTPQPFLCQDQSGGSSSVATLTNIRAASHAGDGYDRIVFDFTGAIPSWDLTRQESPTFVRDASGQQVTLDGSAGLKLAFRGADVYAPTGPAGSTPGGPPTDLQPRLTSIREIAQIGNFEHQLTYGIGLSSSQCVRVLQLTNSRLVIDVATSGSASTTAAPTPLPTQPAATDLGAFGCLDHSGGTNSGPAMQLTAVRVAHQTGFDRIVFEFAPQAGATAHIPAYTVSRQASAKFVKDPSGLPVTMRGSAGLRIVFHGASGATSYSGSRDQIVNLPVVQEVEQLGDFEAVLSWGAGLSQPSCIRTLELPNPTRLVIDVQTP
;
A
#
# COMPACT_ATOMS: atom_id res chain seq x y z
N MET A 1 20.58 -88.48 -7.65
CA MET A 1 19.86 -87.35 -6.99
C MET A 1 18.59 -87.15 -7.79
N SER A 2 17.46 -87.26 -7.10
CA SER A 2 16.16 -87.73 -7.63
C SER A 2 15.54 -86.84 -8.71
N ASP A 3 14.97 -87.49 -9.74
CA ASP A 3 14.14 -86.92 -10.82
C ASP A 3 12.99 -86.03 -10.30
N ASP A 4 12.59 -86.21 -9.04
CA ASP A 4 11.59 -85.37 -8.37
C ASP A 4 12.04 -83.92 -8.17
N PHE A 5 13.35 -83.67 -8.03
CA PHE A 5 13.86 -82.30 -7.89
C PHE A 5 13.78 -81.56 -9.22
N GLU A 6 14.14 -82.22 -10.32
CA GLU A 6 14.08 -81.61 -11.66
C GLU A 6 12.64 -81.36 -12.09
N LYS A 7 11.71 -82.26 -11.74
CA LYS A 7 10.28 -82.08 -11.98
C LYS A 7 9.71 -80.90 -11.18
N ASN A 8 10.02 -80.80 -9.89
CA ASN A 8 9.56 -79.68 -9.07
C ASN A 8 10.14 -78.34 -9.56
N LEU A 9 11.40 -78.32 -10.02
CA LEU A 9 12.02 -77.12 -10.55
C LEU A 9 11.36 -76.67 -11.87
N ARG A 10 11.04 -77.61 -12.77
CA ARG A 10 10.28 -77.30 -14.00
C ARG A 10 8.88 -76.78 -13.70
N ASP A 11 8.15 -77.41 -12.78
CA ASP A 11 6.79 -76.99 -12.40
C ASP A 11 6.78 -75.64 -11.67
N HIS A 12 7.87 -75.29 -10.98
CA HIS A 12 8.03 -73.98 -10.35
C HIS A 12 8.35 -72.89 -11.40
N LEU A 13 9.29 -73.16 -12.31
CA LEU A 13 9.64 -72.24 -13.40
C LEU A 13 8.48 -72.02 -14.38
N HIS A 14 7.65 -73.03 -14.64
CA HIS A 14 6.44 -72.86 -15.46
C HIS A 14 5.38 -71.97 -14.78
N ARG A 15 5.22 -72.06 -13.45
CA ARG A 15 4.34 -71.17 -12.68
C ARG A 15 4.82 -69.72 -12.67
N GLU A 16 6.11 -69.48 -12.42
CA GLU A 16 6.64 -68.11 -12.45
C GLU A 16 6.61 -67.51 -13.87
N ALA A 17 6.81 -68.32 -14.92
CA ALA A 17 6.69 -67.88 -16.31
C ALA A 17 5.23 -67.53 -16.71
N GLU A 18 4.23 -68.16 -16.08
CA GLU A 18 2.82 -67.80 -16.26
C GLU A 18 2.45 -66.51 -15.50
N GLU A 19 2.92 -66.33 -14.26
CA GLU A 19 2.70 -65.09 -13.48
C GLU A 19 3.33 -63.86 -14.14
N THR A 20 4.55 -63.99 -14.68
CA THR A 20 5.25 -62.90 -15.39
C THR A 20 4.63 -62.58 -16.76
N ARG A 21 3.83 -63.48 -17.35
CA ARG A 21 3.00 -63.20 -18.54
C ARG A 21 1.65 -62.60 -18.21
N GLU A 22 1.08 -62.87 -17.04
CA GLU A 22 -0.16 -62.25 -16.57
C GLU A 22 0.03 -60.81 -16.09
N PHE A 23 1.16 -60.48 -15.48
CA PHE A 23 1.42 -59.14 -14.93
C PHE A 23 1.32 -58.02 -16.00
N PRO A 24 1.88 -58.17 -17.23
CA PRO A 24 1.70 -57.21 -18.31
C PRO A 24 0.27 -57.16 -18.87
N ARG A 25 -0.50 -58.27 -18.82
CA ARG A 25 -1.90 -58.31 -19.26
C ARG A 25 -2.82 -57.61 -18.26
N ARG A 26 -2.60 -57.80 -16.97
CA ARG A 26 -3.36 -57.11 -15.90
C ARG A 26 -3.06 -55.61 -15.86
N LEU A 27 -1.82 -55.18 -16.17
CA LEU A 27 -1.50 -53.76 -16.35
C LEU A 27 -2.11 -53.17 -17.63
N ARG A 28 -2.11 -53.88 -18.77
CA ARG A 28 -2.77 -53.40 -20.00
C ARG A 28 -4.29 -53.28 -19.86
N GLY A 29 -4.93 -54.18 -19.10
CA GLY A 29 -6.35 -54.06 -18.77
C GLY A 29 -6.67 -52.79 -17.98
N ARG A 30 -5.91 -52.51 -16.91
CA ARG A 30 -6.10 -51.32 -16.07
C ARG A 30 -5.81 -49.99 -16.78
N ILE A 31 -4.88 -49.96 -17.74
CA ILE A 31 -4.57 -48.76 -18.54
C ILE A 31 -5.65 -48.51 -19.62
N ARG A 32 -6.26 -49.57 -20.17
CA ARG A 32 -7.36 -49.44 -21.15
C ARG A 32 -8.68 -49.01 -20.50
N ASP A 33 -8.92 -49.44 -19.25
CA ASP A 33 -10.10 -49.00 -18.46
C ASP A 33 -9.98 -47.57 -17.92
N GLY A 34 -8.76 -47.01 -17.85
CA GLY A 34 -8.51 -45.63 -17.41
C GLY A 34 -8.60 -44.56 -18.51
N ILE A 35 -8.60 -44.94 -19.80
CA ILE A 35 -8.53 -44.01 -20.95
C ILE A 35 -9.71 -44.18 -21.93
N ALA A 36 -10.70 -45.04 -21.61
CA ALA A 36 -11.94 -45.07 -22.36
C ALA A 36 -12.86 -43.90 -21.95
N PRO A 37 -13.35 -43.05 -22.87
CA PRO A 37 -14.36 -42.06 -22.54
C PRO A 37 -15.63 -42.81 -22.11
N ARG A 38 -15.93 -42.79 -20.81
CA ARG A 38 -17.26 -43.17 -20.31
C ARG A 38 -18.26 -42.25 -20.99
N ALA A 39 -18.96 -42.78 -21.99
CA ALA A 39 -20.23 -42.24 -22.43
C ALA A 39 -21.11 -42.12 -21.18
N ARG A 40 -21.43 -40.89 -20.78
CA ARG A 40 -22.40 -40.62 -19.72
C ARG A 40 -23.72 -41.24 -20.15
N ALA A 41 -24.03 -42.42 -19.61
CA ALA A 41 -25.38 -42.92 -19.58
C ALA A 41 -26.25 -41.83 -18.93
N ARG A 42 -27.24 -41.35 -19.67
CA ARG A 42 -28.20 -40.33 -19.25
C ARG A 42 -28.92 -40.80 -17.99
N MET A 43 -28.43 -40.43 -16.81
CA MET A 43 -29.26 -40.37 -15.60
C MET A 43 -30.11 -39.10 -15.69
N ALA A 44 -31.15 -39.15 -16.51
CA ALA A 44 -32.09 -38.06 -16.73
C ALA A 44 -33.56 -38.33 -16.29
N PRO A 45 -33.99 -39.47 -15.70
CA PRO A 45 -35.39 -39.56 -15.23
C PRO A 45 -35.57 -39.32 -13.72
N GLN A 46 -34.53 -39.40 -12.87
CA GLN A 46 -34.73 -39.31 -11.41
C GLN A 46 -34.63 -37.90 -10.83
N LEU A 47 -33.97 -36.96 -11.51
CA LEU A 47 -33.98 -35.53 -11.13
C LEU A 47 -35.23 -34.79 -11.61
N ALA A 48 -35.86 -35.27 -12.69
CA ALA A 48 -37.10 -34.69 -13.22
C ALA A 48 -38.29 -34.94 -12.28
N LEU A 49 -38.34 -36.11 -11.63
CA LEU A 49 -39.41 -36.46 -10.68
C LEU A 49 -39.28 -35.71 -9.35
N ALA A 50 -38.03 -35.50 -8.88
CA ALA A 50 -37.76 -34.68 -7.69
C ALA A 50 -38.06 -33.18 -7.94
N GLY A 51 -37.70 -32.67 -9.13
CA GLY A 51 -38.04 -31.30 -9.55
C GLY A 51 -39.54 -31.06 -9.68
N ALA A 52 -40.30 -32.04 -10.21
CA ALA A 52 -41.75 -31.94 -10.32
C ALA A 52 -42.45 -31.95 -8.96
N LEU A 53 -42.00 -32.77 -8.00
CA LEU A 53 -42.52 -32.79 -6.63
C LEU A 53 -42.24 -31.49 -5.86
N VAL A 54 -41.07 -30.89 -6.06
CA VAL A 54 -40.72 -29.58 -5.49
C VAL A 54 -41.58 -28.47 -6.10
N LEU A 55 -41.83 -28.49 -7.41
CA LEU A 55 -42.71 -27.51 -8.08
C LEU A 55 -44.17 -27.60 -7.60
N VAL A 56 -44.69 -28.82 -7.38
CA VAL A 56 -46.04 -29.01 -6.84
C VAL A 56 -46.13 -28.55 -5.38
N ALA A 57 -45.13 -28.84 -4.55
CA ALA A 57 -45.08 -28.36 -3.16
C ALA A 57 -45.00 -26.82 -3.08
N ILE A 58 -44.22 -26.18 -3.95
CA ILE A 58 -44.12 -24.71 -4.06
C ILE A 58 -45.44 -24.10 -4.55
N ALA A 59 -46.13 -24.74 -5.51
CA ALA A 59 -47.43 -24.29 -5.99
C ALA A 59 -48.53 -24.35 -4.89
N VAL A 60 -48.53 -25.40 -4.07
CA VAL A 60 -49.45 -25.55 -2.93
C VAL A 60 -49.16 -24.54 -1.82
N LEU A 61 -47.89 -24.22 -1.57
CA LEU A 61 -47.47 -23.20 -0.60
C LEU A 61 -47.76 -21.77 -1.08
N ALA A 62 -47.58 -21.49 -2.37
CA ALA A 62 -47.88 -20.19 -2.99
C ALA A 62 -49.39 -19.89 -3.01
N PHE A 63 -50.25 -20.91 -3.11
CA PHE A 63 -51.70 -20.74 -3.07
C PHE A 63 -52.25 -20.45 -1.65
N ARG A 64 -51.49 -20.75 -0.60
CA ARG A 64 -51.92 -20.58 0.80
C ARG A 64 -51.30 -19.37 1.51
N ASN A 65 -50.26 -18.74 0.98
CA ASN A 65 -49.62 -17.58 1.61
C ASN A 65 -48.96 -16.63 0.58
N PRO A 66 -49.50 -15.43 0.34
CA PRO A 66 -49.02 -14.52 -0.71
C PRO A 66 -47.65 -13.88 -0.45
N THR A 67 -47.02 -14.13 0.71
CA THR A 67 -45.70 -13.60 1.07
C THR A 67 -44.52 -14.45 0.59
N ILE A 68 -44.74 -15.68 0.10
CA ILE A 68 -43.67 -16.60 -0.35
C ILE A 68 -43.19 -16.30 -1.79
N ILE A 69 -44.02 -15.63 -2.60
CA ILE A 69 -43.74 -15.36 -4.02
C ILE A 69 -42.53 -14.41 -4.21
N ASN A 70 -42.27 -13.53 -3.25
CA ASN A 70 -41.16 -12.58 -3.32
C ASN A 70 -39.78 -13.18 -2.98
N VAL A 71 -39.72 -14.30 -2.26
CA VAL A 71 -38.47 -14.92 -1.77
C VAL A 71 -37.85 -15.88 -2.80
N VAL A 72 -38.70 -16.57 -3.58
CA VAL A 72 -38.24 -17.54 -4.59
C VAL A 72 -37.82 -16.85 -5.90
N THR A 73 -38.49 -15.75 -6.28
CA THR A 73 -38.18 -15.00 -7.51
C THR A 73 -36.87 -14.19 -7.42
N THR A 74 -36.48 -13.74 -6.22
CA THR A 74 -35.17 -13.11 -5.97
C THR A 74 -34.02 -14.10 -5.97
N SER A 75 -34.24 -15.32 -5.47
CA SER A 75 -33.18 -16.32 -5.33
C SER A 75 -32.78 -17.01 -6.65
N ILE A 76 -33.69 -17.10 -7.63
CA ILE A 76 -33.43 -17.76 -8.93
C ILE A 76 -32.81 -16.80 -9.95
N LYS A 77 -33.10 -15.48 -9.89
CA LYS A 77 -32.43 -14.48 -10.75
C LYS A 77 -30.92 -14.40 -10.49
N GLY A 78 -30.47 -14.57 -9.25
CA GLY A 78 -29.05 -14.54 -8.89
C GLY A 78 -28.21 -15.75 -9.37
N LEU A 79 -28.84 -16.82 -9.89
CA LEU A 79 -28.14 -18.05 -10.31
C LEU A 79 -27.94 -18.16 -11.84
N ILE A 80 -28.58 -17.29 -12.63
CA ILE A 80 -28.51 -17.30 -14.10
C ILE A 80 -27.96 -15.96 -14.64
N GLU A 81 -27.82 -14.95 -13.80
CA GLU A 81 -27.04 -13.77 -14.16
C GLU A 81 -25.55 -14.17 -14.24
N PRO A 82 -24.87 -14.00 -15.38
CA PRO A 82 -23.42 -14.06 -15.37
C PRO A 82 -22.96 -13.08 -14.28
N SER A 83 -22.13 -13.56 -13.35
CA SER A 83 -21.45 -12.68 -12.40
C SER A 83 -20.97 -11.47 -13.20
N PRO A 84 -21.40 -10.23 -12.85
CA PRO A 84 -21.01 -9.07 -13.63
C PRO A 84 -19.50 -9.12 -13.69
N SER A 85 -18.96 -9.34 -14.89
CA SER A 85 -17.52 -9.22 -15.10
C SER A 85 -17.17 -7.84 -14.56
N PRO A 86 -16.25 -7.73 -13.58
CA PRO A 86 -15.97 -6.46 -12.96
C PRO A 86 -15.67 -5.50 -14.08
N THR A 87 -16.49 -4.45 -14.23
CA THR A 87 -16.27 -3.42 -15.24
C THR A 87 -14.79 -3.05 -15.16
N PRO A 88 -14.01 -3.22 -16.25
CA PRO A 88 -12.58 -3.01 -16.19
C PRO A 88 -12.35 -1.61 -15.62
N GLN A 89 -11.69 -1.52 -14.47
CA GLN A 89 -11.35 -0.21 -13.94
C GLN A 89 -10.51 0.53 -15.00
N PRO A 90 -10.68 1.83 -15.18
CA PRO A 90 -9.92 2.59 -16.17
C PRO A 90 -8.45 2.68 -15.75
N PHE A 91 -7.55 2.80 -16.74
CA PHE A 91 -6.20 3.30 -16.48
C PHE A 91 -6.28 4.79 -16.19
N LEU A 92 -5.69 5.21 -15.08
CA LEU A 92 -5.67 6.59 -14.64
C LEU A 92 -4.23 7.13 -14.66
N CYS A 93 -4.10 8.38 -15.11
CA CYS A 93 -2.81 9.06 -15.26
C CYS A 93 -2.59 10.02 -14.08
N GLN A 94 -2.87 9.57 -12.87
CA GLN A 94 -2.82 10.36 -11.65
C GLN A 94 -2.37 9.49 -10.47
N ASP A 95 -2.05 10.13 -9.35
CA ASP A 95 -1.72 9.45 -8.11
C ASP A 95 -2.95 8.71 -7.54
N GLN A 96 -2.69 7.60 -6.86
CA GLN A 96 -3.71 6.72 -6.31
C GLN A 96 -3.33 6.31 -4.88
N SER A 97 -4.31 6.07 -4.03
CA SER A 97 -4.10 5.56 -2.68
C SER A 97 -5.24 4.63 -2.26
N GLY A 98 -5.01 3.83 -1.21
CA GLY A 98 -6.00 2.89 -0.72
C GLY A 98 -5.50 2.03 0.44
N GLY A 99 -6.08 0.84 0.56
CA GLY A 99 -5.77 -0.10 1.62
C GLY A 99 -6.48 0.19 2.95
N SER A 100 -5.97 -0.41 4.01
CA SER A 100 -6.55 -0.36 5.37
C SER A 100 -5.46 -0.09 6.40
N SER A 101 -5.82 0.42 7.57
CA SER A 101 -4.88 0.64 8.69
C SER A 101 -4.51 -0.68 9.41
N SER A 102 -4.21 -1.73 8.65
CA SER A 102 -3.80 -3.03 9.15
C SER A 102 -2.29 -3.23 9.02
N VAL A 103 -1.72 -4.10 9.86
CA VAL A 103 -0.35 -4.58 9.70
C VAL A 103 -0.36 -5.81 8.80
N ALA A 104 0.48 -5.80 7.77
CA ALA A 104 0.60 -6.88 6.80
C ALA A 104 2.06 -7.24 6.56
N THR A 105 2.32 -8.48 6.15
CA THR A 105 3.66 -8.87 5.73
C THR A 105 3.67 -9.11 4.22
N LEU A 106 4.52 -8.38 3.51
CA LEU A 106 4.78 -8.62 2.10
C LEU A 106 5.55 -9.94 1.96
N THR A 107 4.97 -10.87 1.23
CA THR A 107 5.52 -12.22 1.06
C THR A 107 6.10 -12.46 -0.32
N ASN A 108 5.61 -11.74 -1.34
CA ASN A 108 6.10 -11.92 -2.70
C ASN A 108 5.81 -10.68 -3.57
N ILE A 109 6.65 -10.49 -4.59
CA ILE A 109 6.45 -9.56 -5.68
C ILE A 109 6.65 -10.33 -6.98
N ARG A 110 5.69 -10.21 -7.91
CA ARG A 110 5.83 -10.75 -9.26
C ARG A 110 5.46 -9.71 -10.31
N ALA A 111 6.12 -9.77 -11.44
CA ALA A 111 5.80 -9.00 -12.63
C ALA A 111 5.57 -9.93 -13.82
N ALA A 112 4.58 -9.64 -14.66
CA ALA A 112 4.28 -10.41 -15.86
C ALA A 112 3.70 -9.53 -16.97
N SER A 113 3.96 -9.88 -18.23
CA SER A 113 3.35 -9.19 -19.36
C SER A 113 1.97 -9.73 -19.68
N HIS A 114 1.04 -8.82 -19.95
CA HIS A 114 -0.30 -9.08 -20.48
C HIS A 114 -0.47 -8.34 -21.82
N ALA A 115 0.49 -8.52 -22.74
CA ALA A 115 0.54 -7.81 -24.01
C ALA A 115 -0.75 -7.94 -24.85
N GLY A 116 -1.45 -9.08 -24.78
CA GLY A 116 -2.75 -9.27 -25.46
C GLY A 116 -3.86 -8.35 -24.92
N ASP A 117 -3.73 -7.88 -23.68
CA ASP A 117 -4.67 -6.99 -23.01
C ASP A 117 -4.14 -5.54 -22.90
N GLY A 118 -2.92 -5.28 -23.41
CA GLY A 118 -2.33 -3.93 -23.45
C GLY A 118 -1.76 -3.42 -22.12
N TYR A 119 -1.35 -4.29 -21.20
CA TYR A 119 -0.68 -3.89 -19.96
C TYR A 119 0.41 -4.89 -19.52
N ASP A 120 1.33 -4.43 -18.69
CA ASP A 120 2.16 -5.29 -17.84
C ASP A 120 1.63 -5.18 -16.40
N ARG A 121 1.80 -6.23 -15.59
CA ARG A 121 1.21 -6.33 -14.25
C ARG A 121 2.28 -6.58 -13.21
N ILE A 122 2.20 -5.84 -12.10
CA ILE A 122 2.90 -6.14 -10.85
C ILE A 122 1.87 -6.64 -9.85
N VAL A 123 2.23 -7.65 -9.06
CA VAL A 123 1.42 -8.09 -7.93
C VAL A 123 2.27 -8.18 -6.68
N PHE A 124 1.82 -7.48 -5.64
CA PHE A 124 2.34 -7.56 -4.28
C PHE A 124 1.42 -8.47 -3.47
N ASP A 125 1.94 -9.59 -2.97
CA ASP A 125 1.19 -10.52 -2.13
C ASP A 125 1.45 -10.27 -0.65
N PHE A 126 0.39 -10.14 0.13
CA PHE A 126 0.46 -9.93 1.57
C PHE A 126 -0.11 -11.12 2.35
N THR A 127 0.43 -11.34 3.54
CA THR A 127 -0.32 -11.96 4.65
C THR A 127 -0.99 -10.86 5.45
N GLY A 128 -2.26 -11.06 5.82
CA GLY A 128 -3.09 -10.01 6.43
C GLY A 128 -3.86 -9.20 5.39
N ALA A 129 -4.59 -8.17 5.81
CA ALA A 129 -5.29 -7.28 4.88
C ALA A 129 -4.30 -6.39 4.12
N ILE A 130 -4.73 -5.79 3.00
CA ILE A 130 -3.86 -4.89 2.25
C ILE A 130 -3.60 -3.65 3.13
N PRO A 131 -2.33 -3.36 3.46
CA PRO A 131 -1.96 -2.22 4.31
C PRO A 131 -2.24 -0.91 3.57
N SER A 132 -2.28 0.22 4.27
CA SER A 132 -2.52 1.52 3.62
C SER A 132 -1.38 1.78 2.63
N TRP A 133 -1.71 2.27 1.44
CA TRP A 133 -0.72 2.52 0.40
C TRP A 133 -0.97 3.83 -0.36
N ASP A 134 0.12 4.44 -0.82
CA ASP A 134 0.14 5.52 -1.80
C ASP A 134 0.98 5.11 -3.01
N LEU A 135 0.45 5.29 -4.21
CA LEU A 135 1.13 5.13 -5.48
C LEU A 135 1.23 6.49 -6.16
N THR A 136 2.44 7.02 -6.21
CA THR A 136 2.73 8.36 -6.73
C THR A 136 3.53 8.28 -8.03
N ARG A 137 3.20 9.13 -9.00
CA ARG A 137 3.88 9.19 -10.30
C ARG A 137 5.18 9.98 -10.18
N GLN A 138 6.17 9.62 -10.99
CA GLN A 138 7.50 10.23 -10.99
C GLN A 138 7.89 10.55 -12.44
N GLU A 139 8.39 11.75 -12.67
CA GLU A 139 8.87 12.18 -13.99
C GLU A 139 10.18 11.49 -14.40
N SER A 140 10.94 10.97 -13.44
CA SER A 140 12.19 10.26 -13.67
C SER A 140 12.19 8.93 -12.92
N PRO A 141 13.06 7.97 -13.31
CA PRO A 141 13.24 6.72 -12.57
C PRO A 141 14.24 6.87 -11.40
N THR A 142 14.56 8.10 -10.98
CA THR A 142 15.47 8.37 -9.87
C THR A 142 14.69 8.62 -8.59
N PHE A 143 15.04 7.89 -7.53
CA PHE A 143 14.41 7.92 -6.22
C PHE A 143 15.44 8.19 -5.13
N VAL A 144 14.98 8.66 -3.98
CA VAL A 144 15.80 8.78 -2.76
C VAL A 144 15.43 7.64 -1.83
N ARG A 145 16.44 6.90 -1.34
CA ARG A 145 16.24 5.83 -0.35
C ARG A 145 15.86 6.44 1.00
N ASP A 146 14.78 5.94 1.60
CA ASP A 146 14.13 6.60 2.74
C ASP A 146 15.04 6.64 3.99
N ALA A 147 15.89 5.62 4.20
CA ALA A 147 16.76 5.53 5.38
C ALA A 147 18.15 6.16 5.20
N SER A 148 18.73 6.12 3.99
CA SER A 148 20.11 6.58 3.74
C SER A 148 20.19 7.94 3.05
N GLY A 149 19.09 8.44 2.48
CA GLY A 149 19.08 9.64 1.65
C GLY A 149 19.82 9.50 0.31
N GLN A 150 20.36 8.31 0.00
CA GLN A 150 21.07 8.07 -1.24
C GLN A 150 20.12 8.03 -2.43
N GLN A 151 20.54 8.64 -3.53
CA GLN A 151 19.83 8.50 -4.80
C GLN A 151 20.06 7.11 -5.39
N VAL A 152 18.99 6.54 -5.96
CA VAL A 152 19.01 5.31 -6.75
C VAL A 152 18.25 5.58 -8.04
N THR A 153 18.85 5.26 -9.17
CA THR A 153 18.21 5.37 -10.49
C THR A 153 17.91 3.98 -11.00
N LEU A 154 16.63 3.71 -11.28
CA LEU A 154 16.17 2.45 -11.84
C LEU A 154 16.18 2.50 -13.38
N ASP A 155 16.13 1.34 -14.03
CA ASP A 155 15.95 1.24 -15.48
C ASP A 155 14.64 1.92 -15.91
N GLY A 156 14.68 2.71 -16.98
CA GLY A 156 13.51 3.40 -17.52
C GLY A 156 13.74 4.88 -17.81
N SER A 157 12.65 5.62 -18.04
CA SER A 157 12.67 7.07 -18.26
C SER A 157 11.65 7.83 -17.40
N ALA A 158 10.79 7.12 -16.66
CA ALA A 158 9.84 7.65 -15.69
C ALA A 158 9.67 6.62 -14.57
N GLY A 159 8.89 6.93 -13.53
CA GLY A 159 8.69 5.97 -12.45
C GLY A 159 7.37 6.07 -11.70
N LEU A 160 7.16 5.13 -10.79
CA LEU A 160 6.14 5.17 -9.73
C LEU A 160 6.82 4.91 -8.39
N LYS A 161 6.47 5.68 -7.35
CA LYS A 161 6.84 5.40 -5.95
C LYS A 161 5.62 4.83 -5.24
N LEU A 162 5.73 3.58 -4.79
CA LEU A 162 4.72 2.88 -4.02
C LEU A 162 5.17 2.79 -2.56
N ALA A 163 4.43 3.42 -1.65
CA ALA A 163 4.69 3.39 -0.22
C ALA A 163 3.56 2.66 0.50
N PHE A 164 3.90 1.71 1.36
CA PHE A 164 2.99 0.99 2.25
C PHE A 164 3.21 1.43 3.69
N ARG A 165 2.11 1.71 4.41
CA ARG A 165 2.08 2.01 5.84
C ARG A 165 1.47 0.84 6.60
N GLY A 166 2.21 0.30 7.56
CA GLY A 166 1.82 -0.92 8.26
C GLY A 166 2.25 -2.18 7.50
N ALA A 167 3.40 -2.16 6.83
CA ALA A 167 3.88 -3.31 6.08
C ALA A 167 5.33 -3.63 6.42
N ASP A 168 5.61 -4.90 6.67
CA ASP A 168 6.97 -5.44 6.77
C ASP A 168 7.25 -6.43 5.66
N VAL A 169 8.53 -6.70 5.39
CA VAL A 169 8.95 -7.74 4.47
C VAL A 169 9.17 -9.04 5.24
N TYR A 170 8.61 -10.14 4.77
CA TYR A 170 8.90 -11.45 5.35
C TYR A 170 10.34 -11.84 5.01
N ALA A 171 11.19 -11.96 6.04
CA ALA A 171 12.49 -12.62 5.95
C ALA A 171 12.48 -13.83 6.91
N PRO A 172 12.28 -15.08 6.44
CA PRO A 172 12.62 -16.22 7.26
C PRO A 172 14.13 -16.18 7.49
N THR A 173 14.52 -16.14 8.76
CA THR A 173 15.87 -16.40 9.19
C THR A 173 16.20 -17.86 8.88
N GLY A 174 16.70 -18.12 7.67
CA GLY A 174 17.36 -19.38 7.36
C GLY A 174 18.74 -19.42 8.02
N PRO A 175 19.36 -20.61 8.18
CA PRO A 175 20.74 -20.72 8.62
C PRO A 175 21.66 -19.84 7.75
N ALA A 176 22.70 -19.26 8.35
CA ALA A 176 23.67 -18.44 7.64
C ALA A 176 24.19 -19.19 6.39
N GLY A 177 23.93 -18.62 5.20
CA GLY A 177 24.29 -19.23 3.91
C GLY A 177 23.12 -19.80 3.09
N SER A 178 21.88 -19.75 3.59
CA SER A 178 20.69 -20.01 2.76
C SER A 178 20.29 -18.78 1.96
N THR A 179 19.78 -18.97 0.74
CA THR A 179 19.19 -17.89 -0.07
C THR A 179 18.09 -17.22 0.76
N PRO A 180 18.11 -15.89 0.97
CA PRO A 180 17.09 -15.23 1.78
C PRO A 180 15.71 -15.55 1.21
N GLY A 181 14.88 -16.23 2.00
CA GLY A 181 13.46 -16.31 1.67
C GLY A 181 12.89 -14.90 1.81
N GLY A 182 12.16 -14.40 0.83
CA GLY A 182 11.60 -13.06 0.91
C GLY A 182 11.37 -12.48 -0.48
N PRO A 183 10.51 -11.46 -0.57
CA PRO A 183 10.36 -10.69 -1.80
C PRO A 183 11.72 -10.22 -2.32
N PRO A 184 11.96 -10.24 -3.65
CA PRO A 184 13.17 -9.66 -4.21
C PRO A 184 13.23 -8.17 -3.84
N THR A 185 14.40 -7.73 -3.37
CA THR A 185 14.66 -6.31 -3.08
C THR A 185 14.94 -5.50 -4.34
N ASP A 186 15.25 -6.17 -5.44
CA ASP A 186 15.45 -5.62 -6.77
C ASP A 186 15.02 -6.68 -7.81
N LEU A 187 14.10 -6.32 -8.68
CA LEU A 187 13.58 -7.13 -9.77
C LEU A 187 13.64 -6.33 -11.07
N GLN A 188 14.35 -6.84 -12.07
CA GLN A 188 14.48 -6.21 -13.38
C GLN A 188 13.72 -7.02 -14.45
N PRO A 189 12.37 -6.99 -14.46
CA PRO A 189 11.61 -7.82 -15.38
C PRO A 189 11.74 -7.33 -16.83
N ARG A 190 12.17 -6.08 -17.07
CA ARG A 190 12.44 -5.49 -18.40
C ARG A 190 11.29 -5.71 -19.40
N LEU A 191 10.05 -5.67 -18.91
CA LEU A 191 8.84 -5.78 -19.72
C LEU A 191 8.65 -4.49 -20.55
N THR A 192 7.57 -4.45 -21.32
CA THR A 192 7.30 -3.35 -22.27
C THR A 192 7.17 -2.02 -21.54
N SER A 193 6.32 -1.95 -20.52
CA SER A 193 6.11 -0.77 -19.68
C SER A 193 6.92 -0.80 -18.38
N ILE A 194 7.12 -1.98 -17.78
CA ILE A 194 7.73 -2.13 -16.46
C ILE A 194 9.18 -2.60 -16.60
N ARG A 195 10.14 -1.74 -16.27
CA ARG A 195 11.56 -2.00 -16.48
C ARG A 195 12.23 -2.61 -15.25
N GLU A 196 11.98 -2.04 -14.08
CA GLU A 196 12.60 -2.42 -12.81
C GLU A 196 11.68 -2.12 -11.62
N ILE A 197 11.82 -2.88 -10.55
CA ILE A 197 11.09 -2.74 -9.29
C ILE A 197 12.11 -2.94 -8.17
N ALA A 198 12.37 -1.91 -7.39
CA ALA A 198 13.38 -1.96 -6.34
C ALA A 198 12.83 -1.43 -5.02
N GLN A 199 13.18 -2.09 -3.92
CA GLN A 199 12.91 -1.61 -2.57
C GLN A 199 13.82 -0.42 -2.29
N ILE A 200 13.21 0.71 -1.93
CA ILE A 200 13.91 1.97 -1.61
C ILE A 200 13.75 2.37 -0.14
N GLY A 201 12.88 1.71 0.63
CA GLY A 201 12.74 1.88 2.08
C GLY A 201 12.10 0.66 2.72
N ASN A 202 12.54 0.31 3.93
CA ASN A 202 11.94 -0.72 4.80
C ASN A 202 12.35 -0.44 6.25
N PHE A 203 11.59 0.41 6.93
CA PHE A 203 11.88 0.83 8.30
C PHE A 203 10.58 1.19 9.04
N GLU A 204 10.43 0.79 10.30
CA GLU A 204 9.27 1.15 11.14
C GLU A 204 7.89 0.89 10.48
N HIS A 205 7.72 -0.28 9.86
CA HIS A 205 6.51 -0.65 9.11
C HIS A 205 6.19 0.26 7.91
N GLN A 206 7.17 1.05 7.44
CA GLN A 206 7.14 1.77 6.18
C GLN A 206 7.94 0.99 5.14
N LEU A 207 7.23 0.44 4.15
CA LEU A 207 7.82 -0.30 3.06
C LEU A 207 7.61 0.45 1.75
N THR A 208 8.69 0.77 1.08
CA THR A 208 8.66 1.63 -0.11
C THR A 208 9.38 0.97 -1.28
N TYR A 209 8.73 0.98 -2.44
CA TYR A 209 9.28 0.53 -3.71
C TYR A 209 9.30 1.66 -4.75
N GLY A 210 10.40 1.75 -5.48
CA GLY A 210 10.45 2.45 -6.77
C GLY A 210 10.16 1.45 -7.89
N ILE A 211 9.40 1.90 -8.89
CA ILE A 211 9.08 1.14 -10.09
C ILE A 211 9.53 1.97 -11.29
N GLY A 212 10.54 1.50 -12.01
CA GLY A 212 11.03 2.12 -13.24
C GLY A 212 10.15 1.76 -14.44
N LEU A 213 9.69 2.78 -15.16
CA LEU A 213 8.81 2.64 -16.33
C LEU A 213 9.51 3.04 -17.62
N SER A 214 9.10 2.45 -18.74
CA SER A 214 9.62 2.79 -20.06
C SER A 214 9.20 4.19 -20.54
N SER A 215 8.13 4.75 -19.96
CA SER A 215 7.57 6.08 -20.22
C SER A 215 6.55 6.45 -19.12
N SER A 216 5.88 7.60 -19.20
CA SER A 216 4.85 8.05 -18.24
C SER A 216 3.50 7.36 -18.46
N GLN A 217 3.46 6.03 -18.51
CA GLN A 217 2.24 5.24 -18.75
C GLN A 217 1.20 5.39 -17.63
N CYS A 218 -0.07 5.26 -17.96
CA CYS A 218 -1.17 5.32 -17.00
C CYS A 218 -1.38 3.97 -16.33
N VAL A 219 -1.89 3.97 -15.09
CA VAL A 219 -1.94 2.78 -14.25
C VAL A 219 -3.33 2.50 -13.75
N ARG A 220 -3.58 1.24 -13.44
CA ARG A 220 -4.81 0.78 -12.79
C ARG A 220 -4.44 -0.09 -11.61
N VAL A 221 -4.99 0.23 -10.44
CA VAL A 221 -4.71 -0.51 -9.21
C VAL A 221 -5.94 -1.29 -8.77
N LEU A 222 -5.78 -2.61 -8.61
CA LEU A 222 -6.84 -3.49 -8.10
C LEU A 222 -6.44 -4.06 -6.74
N GLN A 223 -7.35 -3.97 -5.78
CA GLN A 223 -7.24 -4.62 -4.48
C GLN A 223 -8.07 -5.91 -4.50
N LEU A 224 -7.41 -7.06 -4.44
CA LEU A 224 -8.08 -8.35 -4.46
C LEU A 224 -8.33 -8.88 -3.05
N THR A 225 -9.45 -9.57 -2.87
CA THR A 225 -9.92 -10.10 -1.57
C THR A 225 -8.99 -11.15 -0.95
N ASN A 226 -8.03 -11.67 -1.71
CA ASN A 226 -7.01 -12.59 -1.22
C ASN A 226 -5.67 -11.88 -0.92
N SER A 227 -5.74 -10.63 -0.44
CA SER A 227 -4.60 -9.85 0.04
C SER A 227 -3.54 -9.55 -1.02
N ARG A 228 -3.99 -9.25 -2.24
CA ARG A 228 -3.10 -8.89 -3.35
C ARG A 228 -3.37 -7.46 -3.81
N LEU A 229 -2.32 -6.64 -3.82
CA LEU A 229 -2.34 -5.38 -4.53
C LEU A 229 -1.79 -5.60 -5.94
N VAL A 230 -2.61 -5.32 -6.94
CA VAL A 230 -2.28 -5.48 -8.35
C VAL A 230 -2.11 -4.10 -8.97
N ILE A 231 -1.01 -3.88 -9.68
CA ILE A 231 -0.75 -2.66 -10.44
C ILE A 231 -0.60 -3.05 -11.90
N ASP A 232 -1.58 -2.67 -12.72
CA ASP A 232 -1.50 -2.78 -14.17
C ASP A 232 -0.93 -1.48 -14.74
N VAL A 233 0.08 -1.60 -15.59
CA VAL A 233 0.72 -0.47 -16.28
C VAL A 233 0.51 -0.64 -17.78
N ALA A 234 -0.21 0.31 -18.39
CA ALA A 234 -0.50 0.25 -19.83
C ALA A 234 0.78 0.12 -20.67
N THR A 235 0.78 -0.75 -21.69
CA THR A 235 1.94 -0.92 -22.59
C THR A 235 2.04 0.20 -23.61
N SER A 236 0.90 0.78 -23.99
CA SER A 236 0.84 1.95 -24.86
C SER A 236 1.27 3.19 -24.08
N GLY A 237 2.30 3.89 -24.57
CA GLY A 237 2.60 5.24 -24.10
C GLY A 237 1.40 6.14 -24.35
N SER A 238 0.90 6.81 -23.33
CA SER A 238 -0.11 7.84 -23.54
C SER A 238 0.61 9.08 -24.09
N ALA A 239 0.23 9.54 -25.27
CA ALA A 239 0.58 10.90 -25.69
C ALA A 239 -0.21 11.85 -24.78
N SER A 240 0.43 12.36 -23.74
CA SER A 240 -0.18 13.35 -22.85
C SER A 240 -0.56 14.59 -23.67
N THR A 241 -1.84 14.73 -24.03
CA THR A 241 -2.47 16.04 -24.27
C THR A 241 -3.14 16.57 -23.00
N THR A 242 -2.91 15.94 -21.86
CA THR A 242 -3.12 16.54 -20.55
C THR A 242 -1.99 17.53 -20.30
N ALA A 243 -2.32 18.76 -19.88
CA ALA A 243 -1.35 19.73 -19.38
C ALA A 243 -0.33 19.04 -18.48
N ALA A 244 0.94 19.47 -18.57
CA ALA A 244 2.09 18.89 -17.89
C ALA A 244 1.71 18.29 -16.52
N PRO A 245 1.85 16.97 -16.31
CA PRO A 245 1.73 16.41 -14.98
C PRO A 245 2.87 16.96 -14.13
N THR A 246 2.48 17.44 -12.96
CA THR A 246 3.30 17.95 -11.87
C THR A 246 4.46 17.00 -11.55
N PRO A 247 5.67 17.53 -11.24
CA PRO A 247 6.76 16.74 -10.69
C PRO A 247 6.31 15.97 -9.45
N LEU A 248 7.10 14.95 -9.08
CA LEU A 248 7.15 14.30 -7.76
C LEU A 248 6.59 15.19 -6.63
N PRO A 249 6.01 14.71 -5.52
CA PRO A 249 5.83 15.59 -4.38
C PRO A 249 7.21 15.96 -3.78
N THR A 250 8.00 16.80 -4.46
CA THR A 250 8.25 18.13 -3.92
C THR A 250 6.92 18.60 -3.40
N GLN A 251 6.80 18.59 -2.08
CA GLN A 251 5.83 19.34 -1.30
C GLN A 251 4.70 19.94 -2.15
N PRO A 252 3.42 19.54 -1.97
CA PRO A 252 2.30 20.04 -2.76
C PRO A 252 2.52 21.49 -3.12
N ALA A 253 2.66 21.75 -4.42
CA ALA A 253 2.62 23.09 -4.91
C ALA A 253 1.28 23.63 -4.45
N ALA A 254 1.30 24.45 -3.39
CA ALA A 254 0.30 25.47 -3.26
C ALA A 254 0.38 26.21 -4.58
N THR A 255 -0.60 26.02 -5.44
CA THR A 255 -0.72 26.76 -6.69
C THR A 255 -0.94 28.27 -6.46
N ASP A 256 -0.88 28.70 -5.19
CA ASP A 256 -0.50 30.03 -4.75
C ASP A 256 0.23 29.90 -3.40
N LEU A 257 1.56 29.74 -3.41
CA LEU A 257 2.34 29.92 -2.19
C LEU A 257 2.28 31.42 -1.88
N GLY A 258 1.39 31.81 -0.97
CA GLY A 258 1.29 33.20 -0.51
C GLY A 258 2.68 33.77 -0.22
N ALA A 259 2.87 35.05 -0.53
CA ALA A 259 4.14 35.73 -0.31
C ALA A 259 4.57 35.61 1.16
N PHE A 260 5.88 35.60 1.40
CA PHE A 260 6.40 35.66 2.77
C PHE A 260 5.86 36.92 3.47
N GLY A 261 5.18 36.70 4.58
CA GLY A 261 4.58 37.73 5.42
C GLY A 261 5.40 37.92 6.68
N CYS A 262 5.68 39.17 7.01
CA CYS A 262 6.29 39.52 8.28
C CYS A 262 5.17 39.81 9.30
N LEU A 263 4.25 38.85 9.45
CA LEU A 263 3.09 38.87 10.34
C LEU A 263 2.92 37.50 11.00
N ASP A 264 2.11 37.45 12.05
CA ASP A 264 1.71 36.19 12.67
C ASP A 264 0.67 35.49 11.79
N HIS A 265 0.64 34.16 11.83
CA HIS A 265 -0.28 33.33 11.07
C HIS A 265 -1.17 32.49 11.98
N SER A 266 -2.40 32.24 11.56
CA SER A 266 -3.31 31.29 12.19
C SER A 266 -4.16 30.59 11.15
N GLY A 267 -4.70 29.42 11.48
CA GLY A 267 -5.49 28.61 10.57
C GLY A 267 -5.99 27.34 11.22
N GLY A 268 -6.35 26.35 10.40
CA GLY A 268 -6.95 25.08 10.83
C GLY A 268 -8.36 25.23 11.42
N THR A 269 -8.82 24.17 12.10
CA THR A 269 -10.13 24.13 12.75
C THR A 269 -10.08 23.45 14.12
N ASN A 270 -10.93 23.91 15.03
CA ASN A 270 -11.17 23.30 16.35
C ASN A 270 -12.41 22.39 16.36
N SER A 271 -12.96 22.06 15.19
CA SER A 271 -14.15 21.23 15.05
C SER A 271 -13.78 19.75 14.88
N GLY A 272 -13.50 19.05 15.97
CA GLY A 272 -13.32 17.60 15.92
C GLY A 272 -12.54 17.02 17.09
N PRO A 273 -12.37 15.68 17.13
CA PRO A 273 -11.48 15.02 18.06
C PRO A 273 -10.04 15.50 17.87
N ALA A 274 -9.23 15.44 18.93
CA ALA A 274 -7.85 15.88 18.87
C ALA A 274 -7.04 15.08 17.84
N MET A 275 -6.25 15.77 17.03
CA MET A 275 -5.35 15.14 16.07
C MET A 275 -4.06 14.68 16.76
N GLN A 276 -3.48 13.62 16.23
CA GLN A 276 -2.28 13.00 16.75
C GLN A 276 -1.07 13.49 15.95
N LEU A 277 -0.12 14.18 16.60
CA LEU A 277 1.16 14.53 15.97
C LEU A 277 1.94 13.22 15.72
N THR A 278 2.34 12.98 14.48
CA THR A 278 3.06 11.76 14.08
C THR A 278 4.49 12.06 13.65
N ALA A 279 4.76 13.24 13.09
CA ALA A 279 6.10 13.63 12.70
C ALA A 279 6.34 15.15 12.78
N VAL A 280 7.59 15.52 13.07
CA VAL A 280 8.11 16.88 12.94
C VAL A 280 9.36 16.80 12.07
N ARG A 281 9.38 17.51 10.95
CA ARG A 281 10.50 17.51 10.00
C ARG A 281 11.00 18.93 9.78
N VAL A 282 12.31 19.09 9.74
CA VAL A 282 12.95 20.40 9.55
C VAL A 282 14.04 20.26 8.47
N ALA A 283 14.01 21.09 7.44
CA ALA A 283 14.95 21.02 6.33
C ALA A 283 15.14 22.36 5.62
N HIS A 284 16.33 22.60 5.07
CA HIS A 284 16.60 23.75 4.21
C HIS A 284 16.11 23.50 2.78
N GLN A 285 15.60 24.56 2.14
CA GLN A 285 15.24 24.63 0.73
C GLN A 285 15.79 25.91 0.13
N THR A 286 15.85 26.01 -1.20
CA THR A 286 16.31 27.24 -1.85
C THR A 286 15.40 28.42 -1.48
N GLY A 287 15.94 29.39 -0.74
CA GLY A 287 15.26 30.63 -0.33
C GLY A 287 14.45 30.55 0.97
N PHE A 288 14.37 29.38 1.62
CA PHE A 288 13.70 29.25 2.92
C PHE A 288 14.09 27.97 3.68
N ASP A 289 13.98 28.00 5.00
CA ASP A 289 13.96 26.81 5.83
C ASP A 289 12.52 26.37 6.07
N ARG A 290 12.27 25.07 6.19
CA ARG A 290 10.93 24.51 6.36
C ARG A 290 10.82 23.70 7.62
N ILE A 291 9.73 23.94 8.36
CA ILE A 291 9.26 23.11 9.47
C ILE A 291 7.93 22.48 9.04
N VAL A 292 7.78 21.17 9.21
CA VAL A 292 6.55 20.43 8.88
C VAL A 292 6.08 19.67 10.11
N PHE A 293 4.84 19.91 10.52
CA PHE A 293 4.12 19.10 11.52
C PHE A 293 3.12 18.21 10.80
N GLU A 294 3.27 16.90 10.93
CA GLU A 294 2.37 15.90 10.35
C GLU A 294 1.42 15.34 11.42
N PHE A 295 0.14 15.22 11.06
CA PHE A 295 -0.92 14.79 11.94
C PHE A 295 -1.71 13.63 11.35
N ALA A 296 -2.16 12.74 12.22
CA ALA A 296 -3.10 11.68 11.91
C ALA A 296 -4.38 11.84 12.75
N PRO A 297 -5.57 11.52 12.20
CA PRO A 297 -6.77 11.48 13.01
C PRO A 297 -6.70 10.35 14.04
N GLN A 298 -7.49 10.47 15.10
CA GLN A 298 -7.81 9.32 15.94
C GLN A 298 -8.56 8.26 15.13
N ALA A 299 -8.49 7.00 15.56
CA ALA A 299 -9.19 5.91 14.88
C ALA A 299 -10.70 6.23 14.75
N GLY A 300 -11.21 6.23 13.53
CA GLY A 300 -12.61 6.55 13.22
C GLY A 300 -12.94 8.06 13.15
N ALA A 301 -11.97 8.96 13.36
CA ALA A 301 -12.16 10.39 13.20
C ALA A 301 -11.76 10.87 11.79
N THR A 302 -12.34 11.99 11.37
CA THR A 302 -11.97 12.65 10.11
C THR A 302 -10.71 13.48 10.29
N ALA A 303 -9.75 13.32 9.38
CA ALA A 303 -8.53 14.11 9.39
C ALA A 303 -8.82 15.59 9.08
N HIS A 304 -8.23 16.49 9.87
CA HIS A 304 -8.28 17.93 9.66
C HIS A 304 -7.02 18.58 10.24
N ILE A 305 -6.70 19.80 9.81
CA ILE A 305 -5.62 20.57 10.42
C ILE A 305 -6.11 21.10 11.78
N PRO A 306 -5.45 20.77 12.91
CA PRO A 306 -5.78 21.35 14.21
C PRO A 306 -5.71 22.87 14.13
N ALA A 307 -6.57 23.60 14.84
CA ALA A 307 -6.44 25.05 14.83
C ALA A 307 -5.07 25.45 15.37
N TYR A 308 -4.39 26.37 14.72
CA TYR A 308 -3.04 26.74 15.10
C TYR A 308 -2.80 28.24 15.08
N THR A 309 -1.76 28.63 15.81
CA THR A 309 -1.13 29.95 15.71
C THR A 309 0.38 29.76 15.53
N VAL A 310 0.97 30.61 14.68
CA VAL A 310 2.41 30.76 14.49
C VAL A 310 2.73 32.23 14.74
N SER A 311 3.25 32.50 15.94
CA SER A 311 3.56 33.86 16.39
C SER A 311 5.05 34.13 16.37
N ARG A 312 5.48 35.19 15.70
CA ARG A 312 6.88 35.57 15.67
C ARG A 312 7.28 36.19 17.01
N GLN A 313 8.48 35.85 17.46
CA GLN A 313 9.04 36.29 18.72
C GLN A 313 10.28 37.14 18.46
N ALA A 314 10.41 38.24 19.19
CA ALA A 314 11.57 39.11 19.13
C ALA A 314 12.85 38.45 19.70
N SER A 315 12.73 37.30 20.36
CA SER A 315 13.86 36.54 20.91
C SER A 315 13.63 35.03 20.82
N ALA A 316 14.69 34.24 20.96
CA ALA A 316 14.64 32.78 21.06
C ALA A 316 14.36 32.28 22.51
N LYS A 317 13.80 33.14 23.37
CA LYS A 317 13.44 32.80 24.76
C LYS A 317 11.95 32.49 24.84
N PHE A 318 11.64 31.32 25.39
CA PHE A 318 10.28 30.82 25.54
C PHE A 318 10.04 30.34 26.98
N VAL A 319 8.81 29.96 27.25
CA VAL A 319 8.38 29.34 28.51
C VAL A 319 7.73 28.01 28.14
N LYS A 320 8.09 26.94 28.87
CA LYS A 320 7.48 25.63 28.71
C LYS A 320 6.13 25.58 29.41
N ASP A 321 5.10 25.20 28.65
CA ASP A 321 3.74 25.03 29.15
C ASP A 321 3.53 23.56 29.59
N PRO A 322 2.83 23.27 30.70
CA PRO A 322 2.30 24.19 31.72
C PRO A 322 3.33 24.51 32.83
N SER A 323 4.55 23.96 32.76
CA SER A 323 5.53 24.02 33.85
C SER A 323 5.96 25.43 34.27
N GLY A 324 5.85 26.42 33.36
CA GLY A 324 6.35 27.78 33.55
C GLY A 324 7.88 27.90 33.49
N LEU A 325 8.61 26.83 33.19
CA LEU A 325 10.07 26.86 33.14
C LEU A 325 10.56 27.63 31.92
N PRO A 326 11.51 28.57 32.07
CA PRO A 326 12.10 29.27 30.94
C PRO A 326 12.97 28.31 30.13
N VAL A 327 12.93 28.47 28.81
CA VAL A 327 13.82 27.77 27.88
C VAL A 327 14.38 28.77 26.86
N THR A 328 15.66 28.64 26.54
CA THR A 328 16.33 29.50 25.56
C THR A 328 16.87 28.62 24.46
N MET A 329 16.26 28.75 23.28
CA MET A 329 16.68 28.04 22.08
C MET A 329 17.84 28.78 21.39
N ARG A 330 18.57 28.09 20.52
CA ARG A 330 19.60 28.70 19.66
C ARG A 330 19.01 29.78 18.76
N GLY A 331 19.76 30.87 18.61
CA GLY A 331 19.39 31.98 17.74
C GLY A 331 19.13 33.28 18.49
N SER A 332 18.67 34.30 17.75
CA SER A 332 18.41 35.66 18.24
C SER A 332 16.93 36.06 18.14
N ALA A 333 16.11 35.33 17.39
CA ALA A 333 14.66 35.51 17.25
C ALA A 333 13.95 34.15 17.34
N GLY A 334 12.62 34.12 17.33
CA GLY A 334 11.90 32.85 17.44
C GLY A 334 10.54 32.80 16.77
N LEU A 335 9.97 31.60 16.68
CA LEU A 335 8.56 31.36 16.37
C LEU A 335 7.95 30.55 17.53
N ARG A 336 6.76 30.95 17.99
CA ARG A 336 5.93 30.14 18.89
C ARG A 336 4.79 29.53 18.09
N ILE A 337 4.76 28.21 18.04
CA ILE A 337 3.76 27.42 17.33
C ILE A 337 2.84 26.78 18.37
N VAL A 338 1.54 27.00 18.27
CA VAL A 338 0.55 26.39 19.17
C VAL A 338 -0.54 25.74 18.34
N PHE A 339 -0.85 24.49 18.65
CA PHE A 339 -1.96 23.74 18.10
C PHE A 339 -3.00 23.50 19.20
N HIS A 340 -4.26 23.80 18.90
CA HIS A 340 -5.42 23.48 19.71
C HIS A 340 -6.13 22.26 19.13
N GLY A 341 -6.47 21.30 19.99
CA GLY A 341 -7.00 20.01 19.55
C GLY A 341 -5.91 19.12 18.94
N ALA A 342 -4.70 19.12 19.50
CA ALA A 342 -3.63 18.23 19.06
C ALA A 342 -2.79 17.71 20.23
N SER A 343 -2.24 16.51 20.10
CA SER A 343 -1.27 15.95 21.04
C SER A 343 -0.30 15.03 20.32
N GLY A 344 0.95 14.98 20.79
CA GLY A 344 1.97 14.01 20.37
C GLY A 344 2.30 12.98 21.45
N ALA A 345 1.64 13.02 22.61
CA ALA A 345 2.05 12.28 23.80
C ALA A 345 2.19 10.76 23.57
N THR A 346 1.29 10.17 22.78
CA THR A 346 1.27 8.72 22.49
C THR A 346 1.62 8.37 21.04
N SER A 347 1.77 9.36 20.17
CA SER A 347 1.88 9.17 18.71
C SER A 347 3.17 9.70 18.10
N TYR A 348 3.84 10.64 18.78
CA TYR A 348 5.09 11.22 18.31
C TYR A 348 6.28 10.55 19.02
N SER A 349 7.08 9.80 18.26
CA SER A 349 8.30 9.12 18.72
C SER A 349 9.59 9.87 18.40
N GLY A 350 9.51 10.96 17.62
CA GLY A 350 10.68 11.74 17.21
C GLY A 350 11.27 12.61 18.33
N SER A 351 12.40 13.26 18.05
CA SER A 351 13.03 14.14 19.03
C SER A 351 12.12 15.34 19.35
N ARG A 352 11.98 15.62 20.64
CA ARG A 352 11.28 16.80 21.16
C ARG A 352 12.17 18.04 21.23
N ASP A 353 13.46 17.89 20.94
CA ASP A 353 14.44 18.96 20.84
C ASP A 353 15.35 18.66 19.63
N GLN A 354 15.19 19.44 18.57
CA GLN A 354 15.91 19.28 17.31
C GLN A 354 16.84 20.46 17.07
N ILE A 355 18.13 20.29 17.39
CA ILE A 355 19.18 21.23 17.03
C ILE A 355 19.61 20.95 15.58
N VAL A 356 19.12 21.77 14.64
CA VAL A 356 19.27 21.52 13.20
C VAL A 356 20.33 22.38 12.51
N ASN A 357 20.64 23.57 13.06
CA ASN A 357 21.62 24.53 12.55
C ASN A 357 21.50 24.81 11.03
N LEU A 358 20.27 25.02 10.54
CA LEU A 358 20.03 25.47 9.16
C LEU A 358 20.37 26.97 9.01
N PRO A 359 20.37 27.56 7.81
CA PRO A 359 20.72 28.97 7.63
C PRO A 359 19.95 29.96 8.54
N VAL A 360 18.64 29.74 8.72
CA VAL A 360 17.79 30.55 9.60
C VAL A 360 17.30 29.74 10.80
N VAL A 361 16.65 28.60 10.61
CA VAL A 361 16.14 27.77 11.71
C VAL A 361 17.29 27.04 12.39
N GLN A 362 17.58 27.38 13.65
CA GLN A 362 18.68 26.80 14.42
C GLN A 362 18.24 25.61 15.26
N GLU A 363 17.04 25.69 15.83
CA GLU A 363 16.51 24.73 16.79
C GLU A 363 14.98 24.69 16.73
N VAL A 364 14.39 23.52 16.95
CA VAL A 364 12.94 23.33 17.09
C VAL A 364 12.67 22.41 18.28
N GLU A 365 11.97 22.90 19.30
CA GLU A 365 11.75 22.17 20.55
C GLU A 365 10.28 22.24 21.01
N GLN A 366 9.76 21.14 21.56
CA GLN A 366 8.45 21.06 22.18
C GLN A 366 8.44 21.87 23.48
N LEU A 367 7.51 22.83 23.55
CA LEU A 367 7.29 23.68 24.72
C LEU A 367 6.26 23.07 25.68
N GLY A 368 5.28 22.33 25.16
CA GLY A 368 4.22 21.74 25.97
C GLY A 368 3.32 20.79 25.19
N ASP A 369 2.70 19.85 25.90
CA ASP A 369 1.67 18.93 25.38
C ASP A 369 0.75 18.55 26.55
N PHE A 370 -0.31 19.33 26.74
CA PHE A 370 -1.24 19.17 27.85
C PHE A 370 -2.64 19.59 27.42
N GLU A 371 -3.68 18.84 27.83
CA GLU A 371 -5.09 19.13 27.53
C GLU A 371 -5.38 19.38 26.04
N ALA A 372 -4.73 18.61 25.16
CA ALA A 372 -4.81 18.77 23.70
C ALA A 372 -4.37 20.16 23.19
N VAL A 373 -3.52 20.84 23.96
CA VAL A 373 -2.75 22.01 23.53
C VAL A 373 -1.30 21.58 23.39
N LEU A 374 -0.85 21.52 22.13
CA LEU A 374 0.50 21.15 21.76
C LEU A 374 1.25 22.42 21.33
N SER A 375 2.34 22.75 22.02
CA SER A 375 3.16 23.92 21.72
C SER A 375 4.60 23.54 21.39
N TRP A 376 5.16 24.23 20.40
CA TRP A 376 6.54 24.13 19.95
C TRP A 376 7.14 25.53 19.79
N GLY A 377 8.44 25.64 19.98
CA GLY A 377 9.21 26.83 19.64
C GLY A 377 10.20 26.50 18.54
N ALA A 378 10.53 27.51 17.72
CA ALA A 378 11.66 27.45 16.82
C ALA A 378 12.59 28.63 17.09
N GLY A 379 13.87 28.36 17.34
CA GLY A 379 14.92 29.36 17.46
C GLY A 379 15.48 29.72 16.09
N LEU A 380 15.56 31.02 15.79
CA LEU A 380 15.99 31.55 14.49
C LEU A 380 17.29 32.36 14.63
N SER A 381 18.21 32.24 13.68
CA SER A 381 19.45 33.03 13.68
C SER A 381 19.20 34.54 13.58
N GLN A 382 18.08 34.93 12.96
CA GLN A 382 17.63 36.31 12.77
C GLN A 382 16.09 36.39 12.64
N PRO A 383 15.48 37.56 12.88
CA PRO A 383 14.06 37.78 12.56
C PRO A 383 13.80 37.51 11.08
N SER A 384 12.83 36.65 10.78
CA SER A 384 12.51 36.23 9.41
C SER A 384 11.02 36.24 9.16
N CYS A 385 10.62 36.50 7.92
CA CYS A 385 9.23 36.47 7.50
C CYS A 385 8.83 35.02 7.18
N ILE A 386 7.55 34.69 7.36
CA ILE A 386 7.06 33.33 7.28
C ILE A 386 5.91 33.23 6.28
N ARG A 387 5.63 32.01 5.84
CA ARG A 387 4.34 31.66 5.22
C ARG A 387 3.94 30.27 5.68
N THR A 388 2.65 30.00 5.72
CA THR A 388 2.12 28.69 6.11
C THR A 388 1.38 28.03 4.95
N LEU A 389 1.37 26.70 4.96
CA LEU A 389 0.60 25.90 4.02
C LEU A 389 -0.06 24.72 4.73
N GLU A 390 -1.35 24.57 4.53
CA GLU A 390 -2.16 23.49 5.08
C GLU A 390 -2.39 22.42 4.02
N LEU A 391 -1.95 21.20 4.31
CA LEU A 391 -1.95 20.12 3.34
C LEU A 391 -2.81 18.97 3.83
N PRO A 392 -3.79 18.51 3.04
CA PRO A 392 -4.46 17.24 3.32
C PRO A 392 -3.60 16.05 2.84
N ASN A 393 -3.83 14.88 3.42
CA ASN A 393 -3.39 13.56 2.92
C ASN A 393 -1.89 13.42 2.57
N PRO A 394 -0.98 13.21 3.55
CA PRO A 394 -1.22 13.27 4.99
C PRO A 394 -1.44 14.70 5.47
N THR A 395 -2.21 14.85 6.54
CA THR A 395 -2.54 16.15 7.15
C THR A 395 -1.27 16.80 7.68
N ARG A 396 -0.87 17.95 7.12
CA ARG A 396 0.37 18.64 7.52
C ARG A 396 0.16 20.14 7.61
N LEU A 397 0.70 20.75 8.67
CA LEU A 397 1.02 22.17 8.67
C LEU A 397 2.48 22.33 8.23
N VAL A 398 2.70 23.09 7.17
CA VAL A 398 4.02 23.50 6.70
C VAL A 398 4.24 24.96 7.07
N ILE A 399 5.40 25.27 7.63
CA ILE A 399 5.85 26.62 7.95
C ILE A 399 7.16 26.84 7.20
N ASP A 400 7.16 27.74 6.24
CA ASP A 400 8.37 28.18 5.56
C ASP A 400 8.88 29.47 6.24
N VAL A 401 10.17 29.50 6.53
CA VAL A 401 10.89 30.61 7.16
C VAL A 401 11.89 31.14 6.14
N GLN A 402 11.69 32.37 5.70
CA GLN A 402 12.49 32.96 4.63
C GLN A 402 13.99 32.99 4.99
N THR A 403 14.85 32.60 4.06
CA THR A 403 16.31 32.74 4.18
C THR A 403 16.81 33.92 3.32
N PRO A 404 17.98 34.50 3.62
CA PRO A 404 18.61 35.55 2.82
C PRO A 404 18.83 35.21 1.34
#